data_AF-A0A0N1MPL1-F1
#
_entry.id   AF-A0A0N1MPL1-F1
#
_cell.length_a   1.000
_cell.length_b   1.000
_cell.length_c   1.000
_cell.angle_alpha   90.00
_cell.angle_beta   90.00
_cell.angle_gamma   90.00
#
_symmetry.space_group_name_H-M   'P 1'
#
loop_
_entity.id
_entity.type
_entity.pdbx_description
1 polymer ?
#
loop_
_entity_poly.entity_id
_entity_poly.type
_entity_poly.pdbx_seq_one_letter_code
_entity_poly.pdbx_strand_id
1 'polypeptide(L)'
;MAIGRVMHENVILFPDFDDFEYGKYDEFWEMQLFLQIPNITKTDILEYFEYIALGYSIGRIECDSLFVPMHYLYLNNEIADNDPNPTYISEYINIVGQLFLAGYIDFGLCNLQDKEENLLSRQKDIYQAWIHFRDNFFYTDAFYRDYEILDDSEDFSTEEYGKAGWDMPKYWDRYRFWVARTQKGTKYFNEILSPRFYNKYKDLEVEIDSKGNVIRWIGQINR
;
A
#
# COMPACT_ATOMS: atom_id res chain seq x y z
N MET A 1 -0.73 -1.42 -29.86
CA MET A 1 -1.41 -2.50 -29.14
C MET A 1 -0.34 -3.44 -28.65
N ALA A 2 -0.45 -3.93 -27.42
CA ALA A 2 0.53 -4.81 -26.80
C ALA A 2 -0.19 -5.92 -26.03
N ILE A 3 0.44 -7.08 -25.92
CA ILE A 3 0.00 -8.18 -25.06
C ILE A 3 1.07 -8.37 -24.00
N GLY A 4 0.65 -8.45 -22.74
CA GLY A 4 1.53 -8.62 -21.60
C GLY A 4 0.92 -9.55 -20.57
N ARG A 5 1.78 -10.20 -19.80
CA ARG A 5 1.39 -11.08 -18.70
C ARG A 5 0.98 -10.28 -17.49
N VAL A 6 0.05 -10.83 -16.70
CA VAL A 6 -0.27 -10.26 -15.37
C VAL A 6 0.94 -10.36 -14.45
N MET A 7 1.74 -11.42 -14.56
CA MET A 7 2.96 -11.58 -13.77
C MET A 7 4.06 -12.35 -14.51
N HIS A 8 5.29 -12.03 -14.12
CA HIS A 8 6.45 -12.92 -14.25
C HIS A 8 6.80 -13.51 -12.87
N GLU A 9 7.98 -14.10 -12.69
CA GLU A 9 8.44 -14.67 -11.41
C GLU A 9 8.71 -13.63 -10.29
N ASN A 10 8.52 -12.33 -10.56
CA ASN A 10 8.81 -11.23 -9.64
C ASN A 10 7.55 -10.61 -9.00
N VAL A 11 7.74 -9.67 -8.06
CA VAL A 11 6.66 -8.96 -7.34
C VAL A 11 5.84 -8.01 -8.23
N ILE A 12 6.37 -7.67 -9.40
CA ILE A 12 5.81 -6.66 -10.29
C ILE A 12 4.63 -7.24 -11.09
N LEU A 13 3.48 -6.59 -10.98
CA LEU A 13 2.34 -6.84 -11.85
C LEU A 13 2.53 -6.17 -13.21
N PHE A 14 1.99 -6.80 -14.24
CA PHE A 14 2.04 -6.30 -15.62
C PHE A 14 3.43 -5.85 -16.09
N PRO A 15 4.48 -6.65 -15.85
CA PRO A 15 5.87 -6.27 -16.06
C PRO A 15 6.26 -6.03 -17.53
N ASP A 16 5.37 -6.38 -18.48
CA ASP A 16 5.58 -6.19 -19.92
C ASP A 16 5.14 -4.79 -20.41
N PHE A 17 4.53 -3.98 -19.55
CA PHE A 17 4.12 -2.62 -19.90
C PHE A 17 4.95 -1.60 -19.13
N ASP A 18 5.56 -0.69 -19.89
CA ASP A 18 6.12 0.57 -19.38
C ASP A 18 4.98 1.58 -19.27
N ASP A 19 4.75 2.11 -18.08
CA ASP A 19 3.62 2.96 -17.77
C ASP A 19 3.58 4.20 -18.68
N PHE A 20 4.73 4.82 -18.95
CA PHE A 20 4.84 5.99 -19.82
C PHE A 20 4.49 5.71 -21.28
N GLU A 21 4.76 4.51 -21.79
CA GLU A 21 4.51 4.14 -23.19
C GLU A 21 3.00 3.97 -23.47
N TYR A 22 2.23 3.58 -22.45
CA TYR A 22 0.80 3.27 -22.60
C TYR A 22 -0.12 4.31 -21.96
N GLY A 23 0.39 5.51 -21.69
CA GLY A 23 -0.40 6.62 -21.13
C GLY A 23 -0.84 6.39 -19.68
N LYS A 24 -0.10 5.55 -18.94
CA LYS A 24 -0.24 5.35 -17.50
C LYS A 24 0.81 6.22 -16.82
N TYR A 25 0.39 7.34 -16.25
CA TYR A 25 1.31 8.31 -15.63
C TYR A 25 1.26 8.26 -14.10
N ASP A 26 0.76 7.15 -13.57
CA ASP A 26 0.33 7.02 -12.19
C ASP A 26 1.07 5.84 -11.56
N GLU A 27 1.68 6.06 -10.38
CA GLU A 27 2.50 5.09 -9.64
C GLU A 27 1.77 3.78 -9.28
N PHE A 28 0.43 3.73 -9.34
CA PHE A 28 -0.37 2.54 -9.00
C PHE A 28 -1.29 2.08 -10.15
N TRP A 29 -0.93 2.39 -11.40
CA TRP A 29 -1.69 2.01 -12.58
C TRP A 29 -1.94 0.50 -12.69
N GLU A 30 -1.07 -0.35 -12.13
CA GLU A 30 -1.24 -1.80 -12.13
C GLU A 30 -2.52 -2.22 -11.39
N MET A 31 -2.92 -1.50 -10.34
CA MET A 31 -4.15 -1.78 -9.61
C MET A 31 -5.38 -1.55 -10.50
N GLN A 32 -5.39 -0.46 -11.26
CA GLN A 32 -6.48 -0.13 -12.18
C GLN A 32 -6.67 -1.22 -13.24
N LEU A 33 -5.57 -1.83 -13.69
CA LEU A 33 -5.60 -2.92 -14.65
C LEU A 33 -6.01 -4.25 -13.98
N PHE A 34 -5.48 -4.53 -12.78
CA PHE A 34 -5.84 -5.73 -11.99
C PHE A 34 -7.34 -5.79 -11.69
N LEU A 35 -7.97 -4.67 -11.34
CA LEU A 35 -9.40 -4.60 -11.06
C LEU A 35 -10.30 -4.88 -12.28
N GLN A 36 -9.75 -4.83 -13.50
CA GLN A 36 -10.47 -5.13 -14.73
C GLN A 36 -10.43 -6.63 -15.10
N ILE A 37 -9.73 -7.48 -14.33
CA ILE A 37 -9.67 -8.93 -14.58
C ILE A 37 -11.10 -9.53 -14.51
N PRO A 38 -11.53 -10.29 -15.53
CA PRO A 38 -12.86 -10.87 -15.53
C PRO A 38 -13.05 -11.86 -14.38
N ASN A 39 -14.19 -11.77 -13.70
CA ASN A 39 -14.55 -12.61 -12.55
C ASN A 39 -13.62 -12.47 -11.34
N ILE A 40 -12.89 -11.35 -11.23
CA ILE A 40 -12.18 -11.00 -10.00
C ILE A 40 -13.15 -10.90 -8.83
N THR A 41 -12.75 -11.43 -7.67
CA THR A 41 -13.55 -11.44 -6.46
C THR A 41 -12.96 -10.50 -5.41
N LYS A 42 -13.75 -10.16 -4.38
CA LYS A 42 -13.25 -9.41 -3.23
C LYS A 42 -12.02 -10.09 -2.61
N THR A 43 -12.02 -11.42 -2.49
CA THR A 43 -10.87 -12.17 -1.95
C THR A 43 -9.61 -11.97 -2.78
N ASP A 44 -9.72 -11.90 -4.10
CA ASP A 44 -8.58 -11.68 -5.00
C ASP A 44 -7.97 -10.29 -4.79
N ILE A 45 -8.82 -9.28 -4.58
CA ILE A 45 -8.42 -7.89 -4.30
C ILE A 45 -7.74 -7.79 -2.92
N LEU A 46 -8.29 -8.44 -1.90
CA LEU A 46 -7.67 -8.47 -0.57
C LEU A 46 -6.33 -9.20 -0.58
N GLU A 47 -6.22 -10.29 -1.33
CA GLU A 47 -4.94 -10.99 -1.49
C GLU A 47 -3.91 -10.12 -2.23
N TYR A 48 -4.34 -9.33 -3.22
CA TYR A 48 -3.48 -8.35 -3.89
C TYR A 48 -2.97 -7.26 -2.92
N PHE A 49 -3.84 -6.73 -2.06
CA PHE A 49 -3.42 -5.78 -1.03
C PHE A 49 -2.40 -6.37 -0.04
N GLU A 50 -2.59 -7.62 0.36
CA GLU A 50 -1.61 -8.35 1.18
C GLU A 50 -0.28 -8.49 0.43
N TYR A 51 -0.35 -8.85 -0.85
CA TYR A 51 0.81 -9.05 -1.72
C TYR A 51 1.64 -7.78 -1.89
N ILE A 52 1.02 -6.65 -2.21
CA ILE A 52 1.74 -5.38 -2.40
C ILE A 52 2.22 -4.78 -1.08
N ALA A 53 1.39 -4.76 -0.02
CA ALA A 53 1.79 -4.18 1.26
C ALA A 53 3.03 -4.90 1.82
N LEU A 54 3.06 -6.23 1.72
CA LEU A 54 4.21 -7.01 2.17
C LEU A 54 5.35 -7.04 1.14
N GLY A 55 5.02 -7.01 -0.15
CA GLY A 55 5.97 -7.04 -1.27
C GLY A 55 6.80 -5.77 -1.38
N TYR A 56 6.20 -4.61 -1.13
CA TYR A 56 6.85 -3.29 -1.21
C TYR A 56 7.57 -2.89 0.08
N SER A 57 7.24 -3.50 1.22
CA SER A 57 7.93 -3.28 2.51
C SER A 57 9.37 -3.83 2.56
N ILE A 58 10.12 -3.82 1.46
CA ILE A 58 11.52 -4.27 1.39
C ILE A 58 12.42 -3.13 1.86
N GLY A 59 12.88 -3.22 3.11
CA GLY A 59 13.71 -2.17 3.73
C GLY A 59 12.90 -1.21 4.58
N ARG A 60 13.53 -0.12 5.04
CA ARG A 60 12.90 0.92 5.88
C ARG A 60 12.58 2.15 5.03
N ILE A 61 11.51 2.05 4.24
CA ILE A 61 11.11 3.09 3.29
C ILE A 61 9.85 3.78 3.81
N GLU A 62 9.72 5.07 3.53
CA GLU A 62 8.58 5.92 3.91
C GLU A 62 7.25 5.29 3.48
N CYS A 63 6.25 5.35 4.36
CA CYS A 63 4.97 4.68 4.11
C CYS A 63 4.26 5.23 2.88
N ASP A 64 4.40 6.53 2.59
CA ASP A 64 3.74 7.18 1.46
C ASP A 64 4.27 6.71 0.10
N SER A 65 5.50 6.18 0.07
CA SER A 65 6.14 5.62 -1.13
C SER A 65 5.81 4.15 -1.37
N LEU A 66 5.27 3.44 -0.36
CA LEU A 66 5.06 1.99 -0.42
C LEU A 66 3.60 1.56 -0.30
N PHE A 67 2.76 2.37 0.34
CA PHE A 67 1.36 2.04 0.53
C PHE A 67 0.53 2.60 -0.61
N VAL A 68 -0.51 1.84 -1.00
CA VAL A 68 -1.45 2.27 -2.03
C VAL A 68 -2.08 3.58 -1.56
N PRO A 69 -1.94 4.68 -2.32
CA PRO A 69 -2.59 5.93 -2.01
C PRO A 69 -4.09 5.67 -1.91
N MET A 70 -4.71 6.00 -0.78
CA MET A 70 -6.10 5.57 -0.56
C MET A 70 -7.09 6.21 -1.55
N HIS A 71 -6.68 7.23 -2.32
CA HIS A 71 -7.47 7.76 -3.43
C HIS A 71 -7.67 6.73 -4.57
N TYR A 72 -6.74 5.77 -4.74
CA TYR A 72 -6.90 4.61 -5.65
C TYR A 72 -7.77 3.49 -5.10
N LEU A 73 -8.04 3.52 -3.79
CA LEU A 73 -8.99 2.60 -3.16
C LEU A 73 -10.44 3.07 -3.32
N TYR A 74 -10.67 4.22 -3.98
CA TYR A 74 -11.96 4.65 -4.51
C TYR A 74 -12.10 4.16 -5.95
N LEU A 75 -13.10 3.33 -6.22
CA LEU A 75 -13.29 2.68 -7.53
C LEU A 75 -13.51 3.64 -8.72
N ASN A 76 -13.73 4.93 -8.49
CA ASN A 76 -14.10 5.91 -9.53
C ASN A 76 -13.12 7.06 -9.76
N ASN A 77 -11.96 7.13 -9.07
CA ASN A 77 -11.00 8.25 -9.20
C ASN A 77 -11.60 9.67 -9.04
N GLU A 78 -12.82 9.81 -8.51
CA GLU A 78 -13.44 11.09 -8.16
C GLU A 78 -13.69 11.11 -6.65
N ILE A 79 -13.09 12.08 -5.94
CA ILE A 79 -13.40 12.33 -4.54
C ILE A 79 -14.78 12.99 -4.49
N ALA A 80 -15.82 12.19 -4.32
CA ALA A 80 -17.15 12.67 -3.97
C ALA A 80 -17.43 12.31 -2.51
N ASP A 81 -17.62 13.33 -1.67
CA ASP A 81 -18.20 13.15 -0.33
C ASP A 81 -19.55 12.44 -0.49
N ASN A 82 -19.62 11.17 -0.08
CA ASN A 82 -20.74 10.23 -0.24
C ASN A 82 -20.85 9.47 -1.59
N ASP A 83 -19.75 8.98 -2.17
CA ASP A 83 -19.84 7.96 -3.22
C ASP A 83 -20.49 6.66 -2.66
N PRO A 84 -21.61 6.18 -3.23
CA PRO A 84 -22.26 4.93 -2.80
C PRO A 84 -21.47 3.66 -3.16
N ASN A 85 -20.37 3.78 -3.91
CA ASN A 85 -19.53 2.65 -4.28
C ASN A 85 -18.61 2.22 -3.12
N PRO A 86 -18.44 0.91 -2.89
CA PRO A 86 -17.59 0.42 -1.80
C PRO A 86 -16.14 0.85 -2.02
N THR A 87 -15.57 1.54 -1.04
CA THR A 87 -14.13 1.83 -1.00
C THR A 87 -13.38 0.66 -0.37
N TYR A 88 -12.15 0.40 -0.81
CA TYR A 88 -11.29 -0.64 -0.21
C TYR A 88 -10.38 -0.12 0.91
N ILE A 89 -10.56 1.13 1.32
CA ILE A 89 -9.73 1.85 2.30
C ILE A 89 -9.68 1.12 3.63
N SER A 90 -10.84 0.81 4.20
CA SER A 90 -10.92 0.09 5.47
C SER A 90 -10.29 -1.29 5.40
N GLU A 91 -10.48 -1.99 4.29
CA GLU A 91 -9.93 -3.32 4.05
C GLU A 91 -8.41 -3.29 3.91
N TYR A 92 -7.87 -2.31 3.20
CA TYR A 92 -6.42 -2.13 3.07
C TYR A 92 -5.77 -1.82 4.42
N ILE A 93 -6.32 -0.87 5.18
CA ILE A 93 -5.86 -0.57 6.55
C ILE A 93 -5.92 -1.80 7.43
N ASN A 94 -6.99 -2.60 7.32
CA ASN A 94 -7.13 -3.83 8.08
C ASN A 94 -6.04 -4.86 7.71
N ILE A 95 -5.74 -5.03 6.42
CA ILE A 95 -4.65 -5.92 5.97
C ILE A 95 -3.30 -5.45 6.52
N VAL A 96 -2.98 -4.17 6.39
CA VAL A 96 -1.75 -3.57 6.95
C VAL A 96 -1.68 -3.83 8.45
N GLY A 97 -2.79 -3.63 9.18
CA GLY A 97 -2.89 -3.92 10.59
C GLY A 97 -2.69 -5.40 10.94
N GLN A 98 -3.28 -6.31 10.17
CA GLN A 98 -3.11 -7.75 10.36
C GLN A 98 -1.67 -8.18 10.12
N LEU A 99 -1.00 -7.63 9.09
CA LEU A 99 0.42 -7.87 8.84
C LEU A 99 1.28 -7.39 10.02
N PHE A 100 0.99 -6.21 10.57
CA PHE A 100 1.69 -5.68 11.73
C PHE A 100 1.45 -6.52 13.00
N LEU A 101 0.19 -6.79 13.34
CA LEU A 101 -0.18 -7.55 14.53
C LEU A 101 0.34 -9.00 14.48
N ALA A 102 0.44 -9.59 13.28
CA ALA A 102 1.07 -10.88 13.08
C ALA A 102 2.61 -10.82 13.09
N GLY A 103 3.22 -9.64 13.16
CA GLY A 103 4.67 -9.43 13.17
C GLY A 103 5.34 -9.66 11.82
N TYR A 104 4.61 -9.54 10.71
CA TYR A 104 5.15 -9.63 9.35
C TYR A 104 5.77 -8.31 8.88
N ILE A 105 5.25 -7.18 9.35
CA ILE A 105 5.83 -5.84 9.14
C ILE A 105 5.96 -5.12 10.49
N ASP A 106 6.75 -4.07 10.52
CA ASP A 106 6.84 -3.11 11.61
C ASP A 106 7.01 -1.69 11.07
N PHE A 107 6.71 -0.71 11.91
CA PHE A 107 6.81 0.71 11.58
C PHE A 107 7.84 1.40 12.47
N GLY A 108 8.42 2.48 11.98
CA GLY A 108 9.25 3.37 12.79
C GLY A 108 9.17 4.81 12.32
N LEU A 109 9.64 5.73 13.14
CA LEU A 109 9.81 7.13 12.74
C LEU A 109 10.97 7.28 11.76
N CYS A 110 10.76 8.07 10.71
CA CYS A 110 11.82 8.52 9.80
C CYS A 110 12.88 9.33 10.55
N ASN A 111 14.11 9.33 10.02
CA ASN A 111 15.32 9.88 10.65
C ASN A 111 15.78 9.19 11.95
N LEU A 112 15.11 8.10 12.34
CA LEU A 112 15.42 7.29 13.51
C LEU A 112 15.45 5.79 13.16
N GLN A 113 15.85 5.44 11.93
CA GLN A 113 15.85 4.07 11.42
C GLN A 113 16.77 3.12 12.20
N ASP A 114 17.89 3.61 12.75
CA ASP A 114 18.88 2.77 13.45
C ASP A 114 18.48 2.40 14.89
N LYS A 115 17.38 2.97 15.40
CA LYS A 115 16.95 2.81 16.79
C LYS A 115 15.82 1.81 16.86
N GLU A 116 16.07 0.62 17.41
CA GLU A 116 15.01 -0.37 17.53
C GLU A 116 13.93 0.04 18.54
N GLU A 117 14.26 0.85 19.55
CA GLU A 117 13.31 1.44 20.49
C GLU A 117 12.29 2.37 19.81
N ASN A 118 12.51 2.75 18.55
CA ASN A 118 11.60 3.54 17.73
C ASN A 118 10.52 2.69 17.05
N LEU A 119 10.64 1.36 17.08
CA LEU A 119 9.66 0.48 16.43
C LEU A 119 8.27 0.62 17.09
N LEU A 120 7.21 0.64 16.28
CA LEU A 120 5.84 0.71 16.78
C LEU A 120 5.55 -0.46 17.73
N SER A 121 6.05 -1.64 17.37
CA SER A 121 5.93 -2.86 18.19
C SER A 121 6.55 -2.77 19.59
N ARG A 122 7.38 -1.73 19.86
CA ARG A 122 8.05 -1.51 21.15
C ARG A 122 7.48 -0.34 21.95
N GLN A 123 6.51 0.41 21.43
CA GLN A 123 6.00 1.59 22.13
C GLN A 123 5.05 1.25 23.28
N LYS A 124 4.14 0.31 23.03
CA LYS A 124 3.05 -0.09 23.94
C LYS A 124 2.73 -1.57 23.71
N ASP A 125 1.69 -2.06 24.38
CA ASP A 125 1.03 -3.30 23.94
C ASP A 125 0.74 -3.22 22.44
N ILE A 126 1.05 -4.28 21.68
CA ILE A 126 1.04 -4.25 20.21
C ILE A 126 -0.34 -3.88 19.65
N TYR A 127 -1.43 -4.29 20.30
CA TYR A 127 -2.78 -3.94 19.87
C TYR A 127 -3.09 -2.48 20.13
N GLN A 128 -2.71 -1.96 21.29
CA GLN A 128 -2.88 -0.54 21.62
C GLN A 128 -1.99 0.36 20.76
N ALA A 129 -0.77 -0.09 20.44
CA ALA A 129 0.13 0.59 19.52
C ALA A 129 -0.49 0.70 18.12
N TRP A 130 -1.04 -0.40 17.60
CA TRP A 130 -1.76 -0.40 16.32
C TRP A 130 -2.98 0.52 16.33
N ILE A 131 -3.84 0.43 17.35
CA ILE A 131 -5.04 1.28 17.45
C ILE A 131 -4.65 2.76 17.44
N HIS A 132 -3.68 3.13 18.28
CA HIS A 132 -3.20 4.52 18.36
C HIS A 132 -2.63 5.00 17.03
N PHE A 133 -1.77 4.20 16.39
CA PHE A 133 -1.21 4.54 15.07
C PHE A 133 -2.31 4.67 14.01
N ARG A 134 -3.18 3.66 13.88
CA ARG A 134 -4.25 3.64 12.89
C ARG A 134 -5.17 4.86 13.01
N ASP A 135 -5.62 5.13 14.24
CA ASP A 135 -6.61 6.17 14.49
C ASP A 135 -6.05 7.57 14.26
N ASN A 136 -4.74 7.78 14.47
CA ASN A 136 -4.10 9.08 14.32
C ASN A 136 -3.29 9.25 13.02
N PHE A 137 -3.06 8.17 12.27
CA PHE A 137 -2.33 8.24 11.00
C PHE A 137 -3.26 8.12 9.80
N PHE A 138 -4.12 7.10 9.80
CA PHE A 138 -5.04 6.85 8.70
C PHE A 138 -6.39 7.56 8.86
N TYR A 139 -6.96 7.60 10.07
CA TYR A 139 -8.33 8.13 10.27
C TYR A 139 -8.39 9.64 10.57
N THR A 140 -7.26 10.32 10.71
CA THR A 140 -7.17 11.78 10.81
C THR A 140 -6.45 12.39 9.61
N ASP A 141 -6.37 11.67 8.49
CA ASP A 141 -5.74 12.09 7.23
C ASP A 141 -4.26 12.52 7.33
N ALA A 142 -3.55 12.15 8.40
CA ALA A 142 -2.13 12.46 8.54
C ALA A 142 -1.30 11.81 7.43
N PHE A 143 -1.73 10.66 6.91
CA PHE A 143 -1.15 10.01 5.72
C PHE A 143 -1.23 10.88 4.43
N TYR A 144 -2.12 11.87 4.38
CA TYR A 144 -2.26 12.79 3.24
C TYR A 144 -1.74 14.19 3.50
N ARG A 145 -1.44 14.48 4.76
CA ARG A 145 -1.01 15.78 5.20
C ARG A 145 0.45 15.99 4.80
N ASP A 146 0.70 17.12 4.15
CA ASP A 146 2.05 17.60 3.87
C ASP A 146 2.57 18.46 5.03
N TYR A 147 3.89 18.57 5.15
CA TYR A 147 4.56 19.49 6.07
C TYR A 147 4.08 20.93 5.85
N GLU A 148 3.91 21.37 4.60
CA GLU A 148 3.50 22.74 4.26
C GLU A 148 2.14 23.09 4.88
N ILE A 149 1.20 22.13 4.87
CA ILE A 149 -0.13 22.28 5.48
C ILE A 149 -0.02 22.38 7.01
N LEU A 150 0.93 21.65 7.62
CA LEU A 150 1.19 21.75 9.05
C LEU A 150 1.81 23.09 9.41
N ASP A 151 2.80 23.55 8.64
CA ASP A 151 3.57 24.78 8.87
C ASP A 151 2.68 26.03 8.83
N ASP A 152 1.65 26.03 7.98
CA ASP A 152 0.67 27.10 7.87
C ASP A 152 -0.36 27.14 9.03
N SER A 153 -0.34 26.16 9.95
CA SER A 153 -1.28 26.14 11.09
C SER A 153 -0.82 27.04 12.25
N GLU A 154 -1.75 27.75 12.89
CA GLU A 154 -1.44 28.69 13.98
C GLU A 154 -0.75 28.03 15.19
N ASP A 155 -0.94 26.72 15.39
CA ASP A 155 -0.38 25.92 16.49
C ASP A 155 0.92 25.18 16.10
N PHE A 156 1.49 25.47 14.92
CA PHE A 156 2.70 24.80 14.46
C PHE A 156 3.96 25.32 15.15
N SER A 157 4.84 24.38 15.49
CA SER A 157 6.17 24.68 16.01
C SER A 157 7.16 23.78 15.31
N THR A 158 8.05 24.35 14.50
CA THR A 158 9.12 23.63 13.82
C THR A 158 10.00 22.86 14.83
N GLU A 159 10.21 23.43 16.02
CA GLU A 159 10.98 22.78 17.08
C GLU A 159 10.26 21.54 17.62
N GLU A 160 8.95 21.62 17.90
CA GLU A 160 8.17 20.48 18.38
C GLU A 160 8.00 19.42 17.28
N TYR A 161 7.81 19.84 16.03
CA TYR A 161 7.73 18.98 14.86
C TYR A 161 9.01 18.14 14.69
N GLY A 162 10.19 18.75 14.81
CA GLY A 162 11.48 18.05 14.76
C GLY A 162 11.67 17.01 15.87
N LYS A 163 10.92 17.13 16.97
CA LYS A 163 10.95 16.21 18.12
C LYS A 163 9.76 15.25 18.17
N ALA A 164 8.79 15.37 17.25
CA ALA A 164 7.53 14.65 17.35
C ALA A 164 7.71 13.12 17.34
N GLY A 165 7.26 12.47 18.41
CA GLY A 165 7.32 11.03 18.54
C GLY A 165 5.98 10.35 18.27
N TRP A 166 5.89 9.11 18.76
CA TRP A 166 4.66 8.33 18.79
C TRP A 166 3.53 8.93 19.64
N ASP A 167 3.83 9.90 20.52
CA ASP A 167 2.83 10.55 21.38
C ASP A 167 2.47 11.97 20.91
N MET A 168 2.89 12.38 19.70
CA MET A 168 2.62 13.72 19.14
C MET A 168 1.90 13.67 17.77
N PRO A 169 0.70 13.06 17.69
CA PRO A 169 -0.02 12.85 16.43
C PRO A 169 -0.39 14.14 15.68
N LYS A 170 -0.48 15.28 16.38
CA LYS A 170 -0.71 16.59 15.76
C LYS A 170 0.36 16.96 14.72
N TYR A 171 1.56 16.40 14.82
CA TYR A 171 2.69 16.66 13.92
C TYR A 171 3.00 15.51 12.96
N TRP A 172 2.13 14.51 12.85
CA TRP A 172 2.34 13.42 11.91
C TRP A 172 1.97 13.85 10.49
N ASP A 173 2.81 13.53 9.53
CA ASP A 173 2.55 13.75 8.11
C ASP A 173 2.88 12.48 7.35
N ARG A 174 2.63 12.51 6.04
CA ARG A 174 2.87 11.37 5.15
C ARG A 174 4.31 10.83 5.19
N TYR A 175 5.29 11.68 5.50
CA TYR A 175 6.72 11.35 5.53
C TYR A 175 7.20 10.89 6.90
N ARG A 176 6.34 10.94 7.93
CA ARG A 176 6.76 10.74 9.32
C ARG A 176 7.21 9.31 9.63
N PHE A 177 6.64 8.33 8.95
CA PHE A 177 6.82 6.93 9.26
C PHE A 177 7.37 6.14 8.08
N TRP A 178 8.26 5.21 8.37
CA TRP A 178 8.65 4.16 7.45
C TRP A 178 8.03 2.83 7.88
N VAL A 179 7.89 1.92 6.91
CA VAL A 179 7.47 0.53 7.12
C VAL A 179 8.59 -0.41 6.66
N ALA A 180 8.73 -1.55 7.35
CA ALA A 180 9.65 -2.61 6.93
C ALA A 180 9.09 -4.00 7.19
N ARG A 181 9.36 -4.91 6.25
CA ARG A 181 9.09 -6.33 6.37
C ARG A 181 10.08 -6.97 7.34
N THR A 182 9.57 -7.74 8.30
CA THR A 182 10.40 -8.47 9.27
C THR A 182 10.99 -9.73 8.63
N GLN A 183 11.87 -10.43 9.36
CA GLN A 183 12.33 -11.77 8.95
C GLN A 183 11.16 -12.76 8.82
N LYS A 184 10.19 -12.69 9.75
CA LYS A 184 8.98 -13.51 9.72
C LYS A 184 8.14 -13.18 8.48
N GLY A 185 7.97 -11.89 8.17
CA GLY A 185 7.27 -11.44 6.96
C GLY A 185 7.97 -11.86 5.69
N THR A 186 9.30 -11.78 5.65
CA THR A 186 10.10 -12.21 4.49
C THR A 186 9.95 -13.71 4.24
N LYS A 187 10.00 -14.53 5.29
CA LYS A 187 9.76 -15.97 5.18
C LYS A 187 8.36 -16.26 4.65
N TYR A 188 7.33 -15.64 5.23
CA TYR A 188 5.94 -15.79 4.79
C TYR A 188 5.76 -15.36 3.32
N PHE A 189 6.32 -14.22 2.94
CA PHE A 189 6.24 -13.70 1.58
C PHE A 189 6.86 -14.67 0.57
N ASN A 190 8.10 -15.09 0.80
CA ASN A 190 8.86 -15.90 -0.16
C ASN A 190 8.35 -17.35 -0.24
N GLU A 191 7.97 -17.94 0.89
CA GLU A 191 7.63 -19.37 0.94
C GLU A 191 6.14 -19.64 0.69
N ILE A 192 5.27 -18.65 0.93
CA ILE A 192 3.81 -18.84 0.92
C ILE A 192 3.13 -17.85 -0.01
N LEU A 193 3.19 -16.55 0.30
CA LEU A 193 2.34 -15.56 -0.36
C LEU A 193 2.72 -15.39 -1.84
N SER A 194 3.99 -15.15 -2.14
CA SER A 194 4.45 -14.92 -3.50
C SER A 194 4.28 -16.15 -4.40
N PRO A 195 4.63 -17.38 -4.00
CA PRO A 195 4.35 -18.57 -4.81
C PRO A 195 2.85 -18.82 -5.02
N ARG A 196 2.01 -18.58 -4.01
CA ARG A 196 0.55 -18.74 -4.13
C ARG A 196 -0.03 -17.72 -5.11
N PHE A 197 0.35 -16.46 -4.93
CA PHE A 197 -0.07 -15.37 -5.81
C PHE A 197 0.41 -15.61 -7.24
N TYR A 198 1.69 -16.02 -7.41
CA TYR A 198 2.26 -16.37 -8.72
C TYR A 198 1.43 -17.44 -9.43
N ASN A 199 1.21 -18.58 -8.77
CA ASN A 199 0.48 -19.68 -9.38
C ASN A 199 -0.96 -19.33 -9.73
N LYS A 200 -1.57 -18.37 -9.03
CA LYS A 200 -2.94 -17.92 -9.26
C LYS A 200 -3.10 -17.11 -10.54
N TYR A 201 -2.14 -16.24 -10.89
CA TYR A 201 -2.27 -15.33 -12.04
C TYR A 201 -1.25 -15.54 -13.17
N LYS A 202 -0.31 -16.50 -13.06
CA LYS A 202 0.75 -16.75 -14.07
C LYS A 202 0.25 -17.06 -15.49
N ASP A 203 -0.97 -17.60 -15.62
CA ASP A 203 -1.56 -18.01 -16.91
C ASP A 203 -2.49 -16.93 -17.48
N LEU A 204 -2.52 -15.73 -16.88
CA LEU A 204 -3.29 -14.59 -17.36
C LEU A 204 -2.42 -13.61 -18.13
N GLU A 205 -2.98 -13.16 -19.25
CA GLU A 205 -2.45 -12.12 -20.11
C GLU A 205 -3.55 -11.10 -20.43
N VAL A 206 -3.14 -9.88 -20.78
CA VAL A 206 -4.04 -8.82 -21.20
C VAL A 206 -3.53 -8.16 -22.47
N GLU A 207 -4.45 -7.89 -23.39
CA GLU A 207 -4.20 -7.11 -24.58
C GLU A 207 -4.68 -5.68 -24.34
N ILE A 208 -3.80 -4.69 -24.53
CA ILE A 208 -4.10 -3.26 -24.35
C ILE A 208 -3.87 -2.45 -25.64
N ASP A 209 -4.62 -1.37 -25.81
CA ASP A 209 -4.38 -0.39 -26.87
C ASP A 209 -3.22 0.58 -26.54
N SER A 210 -2.89 1.49 -27.45
CA SER A 210 -1.81 2.50 -27.25
C SER A 210 -2.12 3.55 -26.16
N LYS A 211 -3.29 3.50 -25.54
CA LYS A 211 -3.72 4.37 -24.45
C LYS A 211 -3.93 3.58 -23.15
N GLY A 212 -3.51 2.31 -23.12
CA GLY A 212 -3.63 1.46 -21.95
C GLY A 212 -5.06 1.03 -21.63
N ASN A 213 -5.98 1.09 -22.60
CA ASN A 213 -7.32 0.53 -22.46
C ASN A 213 -7.28 -0.97 -22.72
N VAL A 214 -7.99 -1.74 -21.89
CA VAL A 214 -8.13 -3.19 -22.07
C VAL A 214 -8.94 -3.48 -23.34
N ILE A 215 -8.35 -4.24 -24.26
CA ILE A 215 -9.03 -4.80 -25.43
C ILE A 215 -9.67 -6.13 -25.05
N ARG A 216 -8.91 -7.02 -24.41
CA ARG A 216 -9.39 -8.31 -23.88
C ARG A 216 -8.42 -8.94 -22.90
N TRP A 217 -8.94 -9.87 -22.11
CA TRP A 217 -8.17 -10.76 -21.25
C TRP A 217 -8.03 -12.13 -21.90
N ILE A 218 -6.87 -12.76 -21.69
CA ILE A 218 -6.49 -14.06 -22.23
C ILE A 218 -6.11 -14.97 -21.06
N GLY A 219 -6.62 -16.20 -21.04
CA GLY A 219 -6.42 -17.13 -19.93
C GLY A 219 -7.47 -17.00 -18.83
N GLN A 220 -7.20 -17.59 -17.67
CA GLN A 220 -8.10 -17.62 -16.50
C GLN A 220 -7.32 -17.57 -15.18
N ILE A 221 -7.95 -17.06 -14.12
CA ILE A 221 -7.42 -17.18 -12.75
C ILE A 221 -7.41 -18.66 -12.35
N ASN A 222 -6.28 -19.16 -11.87
CA ASN A 222 -6.16 -20.50 -11.32
C ASN A 222 -6.74 -20.54 -9.89
N ARG A 223 -7.87 -21.23 -9.71
CA ARG A 223 -8.57 -21.35 -8.42
C ARG A 223 -8.30 -22.67 -7.71
#